data_AF-A0A662FM61-F1
#
_entry.id   AF-A0A662FM61-F1
#
_cell.length_a   1.000
_cell.length_b   1.000
_cell.length_c   1.000
_cell.angle_alpha   90.00
_cell.angle_beta   90.00
_cell.angle_gamma   90.00
#
_symmetry.space_group_name_H-M   'P 1'
#
loop_
_entity.id
_entity.type
_entity.pdbx_description
1 polymer ?
#
loop_
_entity_poly.entity_id
_entity_poly.type
_entity_poly.pdbx_seq_one_letter_code
_entity_poly.pdbx_strand_id
1 'polypeptide(L)'
;MKSDFVVALIVGAVLLIGICGIVDYSSAKTGSYVARQPSAVLLPLHRTGQADYSNPYHSCYDSDGGKNFNVKGELSINGESWVDSCRNDVELVENFCMFHVRNAPQRGFVIYSCPYGCLDGKCLS
;
A
#
# COMPACT_ATOMS: atom_id res chain seq x y z
N MET A 1 55.74 -42.37 -12.33
CA MET A 1 56.47 -41.28 -11.63
C MET A 1 56.13 -39.97 -12.33
N LYS A 2 55.85 -38.90 -11.57
CA LYS A 2 55.11 -37.66 -11.90
C LYS A 2 53.64 -37.72 -11.46
N SER A 3 53.40 -37.99 -10.18
CA SER A 3 53.49 -37.02 -9.06
C SER A 3 52.38 -35.97 -9.14
N ASP A 4 51.31 -36.17 -8.37
CA ASP A 4 51.00 -35.39 -7.16
C ASP A 4 51.00 -33.86 -7.21
N PHE A 5 51.12 -33.24 -8.39
CA PHE A 5 51.23 -31.78 -8.50
C PHE A 5 49.90 -31.08 -8.78
N VAL A 6 48.88 -31.82 -9.22
CA VAL A 6 47.58 -31.22 -9.57
C VAL A 6 46.60 -31.19 -8.38
N VAL A 7 46.75 -32.13 -7.42
CA VAL A 7 45.83 -32.22 -6.27
C VAL A 7 46.09 -31.11 -5.24
N ALA A 8 47.29 -30.53 -5.20
CA ALA A 8 47.65 -29.48 -4.24
C ALA A 8 47.12 -28.07 -4.59
N LEU A 9 46.64 -27.83 -5.82
CA LEU A 9 46.16 -26.50 -6.23
C LEU A 9 44.66 -26.28 -6.03
N ILE A 10 43.86 -27.34 -5.87
CA ILE A 10 42.40 -27.21 -5.76
C ILE A 10 41.96 -27.11 -4.29
N VAL A 11 42.74 -27.64 -3.34
CA VAL A 11 42.42 -27.58 -1.90
C VAL A 11 42.76 -26.21 -1.29
N GLY A 12 43.63 -25.41 -1.90
CA GLY A 12 44.05 -24.10 -1.37
C GLY A 12 43.11 -22.92 -1.67
N ALA A 13 42.22 -23.02 -2.66
CA ALA A 13 41.33 -21.90 -3.03
C ALA A 13 39.99 -21.88 -2.27
N VAL A 14 39.70 -22.93 -1.48
CA VAL A 14 38.41 -23.08 -0.79
C VAL A 14 38.45 -22.51 0.65
N LEU A 15 39.59 -22.01 1.13
CA LEU A 15 39.76 -21.57 2.53
C LEU A 15 39.98 -20.04 2.73
N LEU A 16 39.62 -19.18 1.76
CA LEU A 16 39.74 -17.72 1.89
C LEU A 16 38.52 -16.90 1.42
N ILE A 17 37.36 -17.53 1.19
CA ILE A 17 36.10 -16.80 1.05
C ILE A 17 35.23 -17.19 2.24
N GLY A 18 35.66 -16.67 3.40
CA GLY A 18 34.92 -16.78 4.64
C GLY A 18 33.55 -16.13 4.50
N ILE A 19 32.54 -16.84 5.01
CA ILE A 19 31.51 -16.30 5.90
C ILE A 19 31.10 -14.85 5.63
N CYS A 20 30.28 -14.61 4.62
CA CYS A 20 29.37 -13.47 4.61
C CYS A 20 28.09 -13.82 3.84
N GLY A 21 27.30 -14.70 4.43
CA GLY A 21 25.99 -15.10 3.90
C GLY A 21 25.08 -15.55 5.03
N ILE A 22 25.13 -14.84 6.16
CA ILE A 22 24.12 -14.98 7.20
C ILE A 22 22.87 -14.27 6.69
N VAL A 23 21.77 -14.98 6.82
CA VAL A 23 20.42 -14.59 6.44
C VAL A 23 19.95 -13.48 7.37
N ASP A 24 19.84 -12.24 6.88
CA ASP A 24 19.08 -11.20 7.58
C ASP A 24 17.70 -11.03 6.92
N TYR A 25 16.85 -12.04 7.08
CA TYR A 25 15.40 -11.86 6.99
C TYR A 25 14.92 -11.22 8.30
N SER A 26 15.21 -9.94 8.49
CA SER A 26 14.71 -9.14 9.62
C SER A 26 14.85 -7.66 9.32
N SER A 27 13.97 -7.12 8.48
CA SER A 27 13.59 -5.72 8.60
C SER A 27 12.11 -5.66 8.97
N ALA A 28 11.78 -6.18 10.15
CA ALA A 28 10.62 -5.71 10.90
C ALA A 28 10.91 -4.26 11.26
N LYS A 29 10.58 -3.33 10.35
CA LYS A 29 10.44 -1.93 10.73
C LYS A 29 9.28 -1.88 11.71
N THR A 30 9.61 -1.87 13.00
CA THR A 30 8.70 -1.42 14.05
C THR A 30 8.43 0.06 13.80
N GLY A 31 7.46 0.32 12.91
CA GLY A 31 6.89 1.64 12.74
C GLY A 31 6.26 2.03 14.06
N SER A 32 6.93 2.92 14.81
CA SER A 32 6.31 3.60 15.94
C SER A 32 5.10 4.37 15.41
N TYR A 33 3.90 4.00 15.84
CA TYR A 33 2.73 4.83 15.65
C TYR A 33 2.92 6.10 16.48
N VAL A 34 3.45 7.14 15.85
CA VAL A 34 3.41 8.48 16.44
C VAL A 34 1.98 8.97 16.28
N ALA A 35 1.22 8.95 17.37
CA ALA A 35 0.00 9.74 17.46
C ALA A 35 0.37 11.20 17.18
N ARG A 36 -0.04 11.74 16.03
CA ARG A 36 0.09 13.17 15.74
C ARG A 36 -1.28 13.83 15.83
N GLN A 37 -1.40 14.61 16.88
CA GLN A 37 -2.34 15.71 17.05
C GLN A 37 -2.25 16.73 15.90
N PRO A 38 -3.30 17.55 15.69
CA PRO A 38 -3.43 18.40 14.52
C PRO A 38 -2.53 19.64 14.62
N SER A 39 -2.20 20.18 13.45
CA SER A 39 -1.50 21.45 13.18
C SER A 39 0.00 21.33 12.86
N ALA A 40 0.30 21.64 11.60
CA ALA A 40 1.59 22.03 11.00
C ALA A 40 2.77 21.06 11.18
N VAL A 41 2.96 20.15 10.21
CA VAL A 41 4.19 19.35 10.10
C VAL A 41 5.19 20.04 9.17
N LEU A 42 6.26 20.59 9.74
CA LEU A 42 7.53 20.79 9.07
C LEU A 42 8.15 19.40 8.78
N LEU A 43 8.29 19.07 7.49
CA LEU A 43 8.95 17.85 7.03
C LEU A 43 10.47 18.06 6.91
N PRO A 44 11.31 17.04 7.17
CA PRO A 44 12.76 17.13 7.04
C PRO A 44 13.19 17.25 5.57
N LEU A 45 14.17 18.12 5.29
CA LEU A 45 14.76 18.29 3.96
C LEU A 45 15.47 17.01 3.52
N HIS A 46 14.89 16.29 2.56
CA HIS A 46 15.54 15.20 1.86
C HIS A 46 16.62 15.77 0.92
N ARG A 47 17.87 15.32 1.11
CA ARG A 47 19.06 15.87 0.43
C ARG A 47 19.40 15.06 -0.82
N THR A 48 18.62 15.24 -1.88
CA THR A 48 19.03 15.17 -3.29
C THR A 48 17.95 15.90 -4.08
N GLY A 49 18.34 16.90 -4.87
CA GLY A 49 17.44 17.82 -5.59
C GLY A 49 16.66 17.17 -6.75
N GLN A 50 15.77 16.25 -6.44
CA GLN A 50 14.58 16.00 -7.23
C GLN A 50 13.41 16.36 -6.35
N ALA A 51 12.70 17.43 -6.70
CA ALA A 51 11.32 17.58 -6.26
C ALA A 51 10.62 16.32 -6.79
N ASP A 52 10.34 15.38 -5.89
CA ASP A 52 9.30 14.39 -6.13
C ASP A 52 8.03 15.21 -6.24
N TYR A 53 7.70 15.60 -7.47
CA TYR A 53 6.37 16.05 -7.84
C TYR A 53 5.49 14.81 -7.63
N SER A 54 5.14 14.55 -6.36
CA SER A 54 3.96 13.78 -6.00
C SER A 54 2.83 14.49 -6.71
N ASN A 55 2.47 13.97 -7.89
CA ASN A 55 1.61 14.63 -8.83
C ASN A 55 0.38 15.16 -8.07
N PRO A 56 0.22 16.50 -7.94
CA PRO A 56 -0.94 17.05 -7.22
C PRO A 56 -2.26 16.66 -7.90
N TYR A 57 -2.18 16.07 -9.09
CA TYR A 57 -3.26 15.60 -9.95
C TYR A 57 -3.57 14.10 -9.85
N HIS A 58 -3.15 13.40 -8.79
CA HIS A 58 -3.56 12.02 -8.56
C HIS A 58 -3.88 11.75 -7.08
N SER A 59 -4.58 12.68 -6.45
CA SER A 59 -5.21 12.40 -5.15
C SER A 59 -6.51 11.62 -5.37
N CYS A 60 -6.59 10.48 -4.71
CA CYS A 60 -7.84 9.79 -4.47
C CYS A 60 -8.15 9.94 -3.00
N TYR A 61 -9.31 10.49 -2.70
CA TYR A 61 -9.83 10.61 -1.36
C TYR A 61 -11.04 9.70 -1.21
N ASP A 62 -11.11 8.98 -0.11
CA ASP A 62 -12.16 8.04 0.22
C ASP A 62 -12.45 8.25 1.70
N SER A 63 -13.66 8.71 2.02
CA SER A 63 -13.99 9.19 3.36
C SER A 63 -14.18 8.09 4.40
N ASP A 64 -14.35 6.84 3.99
CA ASP A 64 -14.54 5.70 4.90
C ASP A 64 -13.36 4.71 4.93
N GLY A 65 -12.36 4.95 4.07
CA GLY A 65 -11.09 4.24 4.08
C GLY A 65 -11.05 3.00 3.20
N GLY A 66 -11.92 2.90 2.19
CA GLY A 66 -11.84 1.86 1.17
C GLY A 66 -13.19 1.19 0.96
N LYS A 67 -13.24 -0.14 1.19
CA LYS A 67 -14.51 -0.88 1.13
C LYS A 67 -15.07 -1.02 2.54
N ASN A 68 -15.84 -0.06 2.99
CA ASN A 68 -16.46 -0.02 4.30
C ASN A 68 -17.99 0.10 4.21
N PHE A 69 -18.63 -1.05 4.00
CA PHE A 69 -20.08 -1.15 3.78
C PHE A 69 -20.98 -0.64 4.92
N ASN A 70 -20.45 -0.36 6.11
CA ASN A 70 -21.23 0.05 7.28
C ASN A 70 -21.19 1.57 7.55
N VAL A 71 -20.39 2.30 6.77
CA VAL A 71 -20.24 3.75 6.86
C VAL A 71 -20.59 4.31 5.48
N LYS A 72 -21.29 5.44 5.43
CA LYS A 72 -21.54 6.11 4.16
C LYS A 72 -20.26 6.80 3.71
N GLY A 73 -19.72 6.38 2.57
CA GLY A 73 -18.53 6.95 1.96
C GLY A 73 -18.80 7.95 0.85
N GLU A 74 -17.79 8.76 0.58
CA GLU A 74 -17.63 9.59 -0.60
C GLU A 74 -16.23 9.41 -1.15
N LEU A 75 -16.17 8.95 -2.40
CA LEU A 75 -14.97 8.89 -3.22
C LEU A 75 -14.81 10.23 -3.95
N SER A 76 -13.61 10.83 -3.91
CA SER A 76 -13.24 11.96 -4.76
C SER A 76 -11.93 11.72 -5.50
N ILE A 77 -11.96 11.91 -6.82
CA ILE A 77 -10.80 11.78 -7.72
C ILE A 77 -10.80 12.98 -8.67
N ASN A 78 -9.72 13.76 -8.68
CA ASN A 78 -9.53 14.88 -9.62
C ASN A 78 -10.70 15.90 -9.66
N GLY A 79 -11.38 16.10 -8.52
CA GLY A 79 -12.52 17.02 -8.39
C GLY A 79 -13.88 16.42 -8.77
N GLU A 80 -13.93 15.17 -9.23
CA GLU A 80 -15.17 14.40 -9.36
C GLU A 80 -15.46 13.67 -8.04
N SER A 81 -16.74 13.44 -7.75
CA SER A 81 -17.21 12.82 -6.51
C SER A 81 -18.25 11.73 -6.76
N TRP A 82 -18.19 10.64 -6.00
CA TRP A 82 -19.17 9.55 -6.00
C TRP A 82 -19.48 9.14 -4.57
N VAL A 83 -20.76 9.23 -4.20
CA VAL A 83 -21.25 8.90 -2.86
C VAL A 83 -21.84 7.50 -2.87
N ASP A 84 -21.64 6.76 -1.78
CA ASP A 84 -22.26 5.46 -1.61
C ASP A 84 -23.77 5.57 -1.53
N SER A 85 -24.44 4.58 -2.13
CA SER A 85 -25.87 4.66 -2.33
C SER A 85 -26.53 3.30 -2.32
N CYS A 86 -27.72 3.24 -1.75
CA CYS A 86 -28.55 2.05 -1.84
C CYS A 86 -29.21 2.01 -3.22
N ARG A 87 -28.88 0.98 -4.01
CA ARG A 87 -29.53 0.71 -5.30
C ARG A 87 -30.96 0.21 -5.10
N ASN A 88 -31.20 -0.51 -4.01
CA ASN A 88 -32.49 -0.93 -3.49
C ASN A 88 -32.35 -1.23 -2.00
N ASP A 89 -33.39 -1.78 -1.37
CA ASP A 89 -33.44 -2.03 0.07
C ASP A 89 -32.38 -3.02 0.58
N VAL A 90 -31.65 -3.74 -0.28
CA VAL A 90 -30.65 -4.75 0.11
C VAL A 90 -29.32 -4.63 -0.63
N GLU A 91 -29.20 -3.81 -1.67
CA GLU A 91 -27.95 -3.65 -2.43
C GLU A 91 -27.33 -2.26 -2.21
N LEU A 92 -26.11 -2.24 -1.67
CA LEU A 92 -25.25 -1.06 -1.56
C LEU A 92 -24.34 -0.95 -2.79
N VAL A 93 -24.28 0.22 -3.40
CA VAL A 93 -23.23 0.62 -4.34
C VAL A 93 -22.15 1.33 -3.55
N GLU A 94 -21.02 0.65 -3.39
CA GLU A 94 -19.81 1.15 -2.73
C GLU A 94 -18.86 1.75 -3.76
N ASN A 95 -18.33 2.95 -3.52
CA ASN A 95 -17.31 3.60 -4.33
C ASN A 95 -16.05 3.77 -3.49
N PHE A 96 -14.91 3.33 -4.02
CA PHE A 96 -13.67 3.32 -3.26
C PHE A 96 -12.46 3.66 -4.12
N CYS A 97 -11.39 4.08 -3.46
CA CYS A 97 -10.12 4.34 -4.13
C CYS A 97 -9.48 3.05 -4.64
N MET A 98 -9.15 3.01 -5.94
CA MET A 98 -8.40 1.93 -6.57
C MET A 98 -7.15 2.45 -7.26
N PHE A 99 -6.06 1.68 -7.24
CA PHE A 99 -4.81 2.01 -7.93
C PHE A 99 -4.39 0.85 -8.85
N HIS A 100 -4.02 1.16 -10.09
CA HIS A 100 -3.46 0.18 -11.04
C HIS A 100 -1.94 0.30 -11.16
N VAL A 101 -1.33 -0.50 -12.04
CA VAL A 101 0.14 -0.70 -12.22
C VAL A 101 0.96 0.59 -12.35
N ARG A 102 0.34 1.73 -12.71
CA ARG A 102 0.99 3.05 -12.79
C ARG A 102 0.71 3.99 -11.61
N ASN A 103 0.15 3.49 -10.51
CA ASN A 103 -0.30 4.28 -9.35
C ASN A 103 -1.24 5.44 -9.70
N ALA A 104 -1.93 5.34 -10.84
CA ALA A 104 -2.97 6.28 -11.19
C ALA A 104 -4.24 5.90 -10.39
N PRO A 105 -4.81 6.83 -9.59
CA PRO A 105 -6.09 6.65 -8.94
C PRO A 105 -7.19 6.44 -9.96
N GLN A 106 -8.06 5.50 -9.64
CA GLN A 106 -9.24 5.18 -10.40
C GLN A 106 -10.38 4.92 -9.44
N ARG A 107 -11.60 5.14 -9.95
CA ARG A 107 -12.81 4.75 -9.25
C ARG A 107 -12.91 3.23 -9.26
N GLY A 108 -12.87 2.62 -8.08
CA GLY A 108 -13.42 1.30 -7.86
C GLY A 108 -14.90 1.40 -7.48
N PHE A 109 -15.69 0.40 -7.85
CA PHE A 109 -17.02 0.23 -7.26
C PHE A 109 -17.36 -1.25 -7.08
N VAL A 110 -18.19 -1.56 -6.09
CA VAL A 110 -18.82 -2.89 -5.94
C VAL A 110 -20.31 -2.74 -5.63
N ILE A 111 -21.09 -3.75 -6.00
CA ILE A 111 -22.46 -3.92 -5.50
C ILE A 111 -22.40 -4.98 -4.41
N TYR A 112 -22.77 -4.61 -3.18
CA TYR A 112 -22.73 -5.49 -2.02
C TYR A 112 -24.15 -5.73 -1.49
N SER A 113 -24.49 -6.99 -1.21
CA SER A 113 -25.78 -7.34 -0.60
C SER A 113 -25.71 -7.19 0.93
N CYS A 114 -26.38 -6.18 1.46
CA CYS A 114 -26.45 -5.90 2.89
C CYS A 114 -27.31 -6.94 3.63
N PRO A 115 -26.78 -7.65 4.64
CA PRO A 115 -27.50 -8.72 5.34
C PRO A 115 -28.79 -8.27 6.04
N TYR A 116 -28.84 -7.03 6.52
CA TYR A 116 -29.97 -6.47 7.25
C TYR A 116 -30.65 -5.31 6.51
N GLY A 117 -30.33 -5.16 5.22
CA GLY A 117 -30.82 -4.08 4.38
C GLY A 117 -29.85 -2.91 4.26
N CYS A 118 -30.12 -2.07 3.26
CA CYS A 118 -29.36 -0.87 2.94
C CYS A 118 -30.19 0.38 3.26
N LEU A 119 -29.60 1.32 3.98
CA LEU A 119 -30.22 2.60 4.27
C LEU A 119 -29.18 3.73 4.22
N ASP A 120 -29.49 4.82 3.52
CA ASP A 120 -28.65 6.02 3.42
C ASP A 120 -27.19 5.74 3.02
N GLY A 121 -26.98 4.87 2.03
CA GLY A 121 -25.65 4.59 1.49
C GLY A 121 -24.76 3.77 2.42
N LYS A 122 -25.35 2.92 3.27
CA LYS A 122 -24.64 1.94 4.10
C LYS A 122 -25.54 0.75 4.44
N CYS A 123 -24.92 -0.36 4.80
CA CYS A 123 -25.59 -1.52 5.37
C CYS A 123 -26.00 -1.28 6.82
N LEU A 124 -27.14 -1.84 7.20
CA LEU A 124 -27.56 -1.97 8.58
C LEU A 124 -26.80 -3.13 9.24
N SER A 125 -26.48 -3.00 10.53
CA SER A 125 -25.69 -3.94 11.35
C SER A 125 -26.39 -4.32 12.64
#